data_AF-A0AAU3KVE7-F1
#
_entry.id   AF-A0AAU3KVE7-F1
#
_cell.length_a   1.000
_cell.length_b   1.000
_cell.length_c   1.000
_cell.angle_alpha   90.00
_cell.angle_beta   90.00
_cell.angle_gamma   90.00
#
_symmetry.space_group_name_H-M   'P 1'
#
loop_
_entity.id
_entity.type
_entity.pdbx_description
1 polymer ?
#
loop_
_entity_poly.entity_id
_entity_poly.type
_entity_poly.pdbx_seq_one_letter_code
_entity_poly.pdbx_strand_id
1 'polypeptide(L)'
;MPSSAGGVAWLRGEVAGCRANRGAERVQIRIGAQHHAALAERSPSVPIIVGALGGLNAMDLIDLAVARPNLCIDLSSALQVFMVKSAAHAVPEQCLFGSNTPYGDVLAARTTVEAAIADPDVLRRVLGENFDQLINR
;
A
#
# COMPACT_ATOMS: atom_id res chain seq x y z
N MET A 1 -20.20 29.01 26.88
CA MET A 1 -18.73 28.82 26.81
C MET A 1 -18.36 27.86 27.92
N PRO A 2 -18.08 26.59 27.59
CA PRO A 2 -16.70 26.09 27.41
C PRO A 2 -16.55 25.27 26.10
N SER A 3 -15.50 25.50 25.31
CA SER A 3 -14.16 24.86 25.30
C SER A 3 -14.12 23.49 24.61
N SER A 4 -13.53 23.50 23.41
CA SER A 4 -13.24 22.39 22.51
C SER A 4 -11.90 21.72 22.87
N ALA A 5 -11.93 20.46 23.29
CA ALA A 5 -10.81 19.51 23.19
C ALA A 5 -11.29 18.09 23.51
N GLY A 6 -11.13 17.16 22.58
CA GLY A 6 -11.47 15.74 22.74
C GLY A 6 -11.82 15.16 21.37
N GLY A 7 -10.88 14.75 20.52
CA GLY A 7 -9.80 13.82 20.86
C GLY A 7 -10.32 12.41 20.57
N VAL A 8 -10.04 11.95 19.35
CA VAL A 8 -10.49 10.68 18.76
C VAL A 8 -10.07 9.50 19.65
N ALA A 9 -11.03 8.92 20.38
CA ALA A 9 -10.85 7.74 21.22
C ALA A 9 -11.81 6.63 20.77
N TRP A 10 -11.74 6.22 19.51
CA TRP A 10 -12.45 5.06 18.99
C TRP A 10 -11.53 4.27 18.08
N LEU A 11 -10.51 3.60 18.64
CA LEU A 11 -9.73 2.56 17.92
C LEU A 11 -8.80 1.74 18.84
N ARG A 12 -9.08 1.67 20.14
CA ARG A 12 -8.48 0.65 21.01
C ARG A 12 -9.60 -0.19 21.59
N GLY A 13 -9.97 -1.23 20.83
CA GLY A 13 -10.86 -2.27 21.30
C GLY A 13 -10.20 -3.05 22.42
N GLU A 14 -10.27 -2.53 23.65
CA GLU A 14 -10.03 -3.30 24.86
C GLU A 14 -11.39 -3.72 25.41
N VAL A 15 -11.86 -4.88 24.98
CA VAL A 15 -12.97 -5.58 25.65
C VAL A 15 -12.38 -6.21 26.92
N ALA A 16 -12.75 -5.67 28.07
CA ALA A 16 -12.37 -6.19 29.37
C ALA A 16 -12.87 -7.64 29.52
N GLY A 17 -11.93 -8.60 29.67
CA GLY A 17 -12.26 -9.98 30.04
C GLY A 17 -11.47 -11.09 29.32
N CYS A 18 -10.75 -10.79 28.25
CA CYS A 18 -9.97 -11.83 27.56
C CYS A 18 -8.56 -11.96 28.16
N ARG A 19 -8.32 -13.02 28.95
CA ARG A 19 -6.97 -13.41 29.37
C ARG A 19 -6.12 -13.68 28.13
N ALA A 20 -5.02 -12.96 27.99
CA ALA A 20 -4.04 -13.18 26.93
C ALA A 20 -3.48 -14.60 27.03
N ASN A 21 -3.85 -15.45 26.07
CA ASN A 21 -3.28 -16.78 25.93
C ASN A 21 -1.83 -16.62 25.43
N ARG A 22 -0.85 -16.68 26.34
CA ARG A 22 0.60 -16.59 26.07
C ARG A 22 1.16 -17.87 25.42
N GLY A 23 0.48 -18.37 24.39
CA GLY A 23 0.82 -19.63 23.72
C GLY A 23 0.45 -19.71 22.24
N ALA A 24 -0.06 -18.62 21.65
CA ALA A 24 -0.17 -18.52 20.20
C ALA A 24 1.05 -17.77 19.68
N GLU A 25 2.16 -18.51 19.49
CA GLU A 25 3.26 -18.03 18.67
C GLU A 25 2.64 -17.73 17.31
N ARG A 26 2.50 -16.44 17.03
CA ARG A 26 1.80 -15.94 15.86
C ARG A 26 2.73 -16.25 14.69
N VAL A 27 2.59 -17.43 14.09
CA VAL A 27 3.07 -17.70 12.73
C VAL A 27 2.19 -16.89 11.78
N GLN A 28 2.19 -15.57 11.95
CA GLN A 28 1.88 -14.67 10.86
C GLN A 28 2.97 -14.94 9.84
N ILE A 29 2.56 -15.33 8.63
CA ILE A 29 3.44 -15.46 7.48
C ILE A 29 3.94 -14.04 7.16
N ARG A 30 4.90 -13.55 7.96
CA ARG A 30 5.65 -12.29 7.82
C ARG A 30 6.64 -12.34 6.65
N ILE A 31 6.62 -13.43 5.90
CA ILE A 31 7.59 -13.75 4.87
C ILE A 31 7.48 -12.75 3.70
N GLY A 32 6.33 -12.15 3.42
CA GLY A 32 6.21 -11.22 2.28
C GLY A 32 7.04 -9.93 2.44
N ALA A 33 6.62 -9.04 3.33
CA ALA A 33 7.17 -7.68 3.41
C ALA A 33 8.66 -7.62 3.82
N GLN A 34 9.12 -8.55 4.67
CA GLN A 34 10.48 -8.48 5.23
C GLN A 34 11.58 -8.82 4.20
N HIS A 35 11.27 -9.69 3.22
CA HIS A 35 12.22 -9.95 2.12
C HIS A 35 12.36 -8.72 1.22
N HIS A 36 11.27 -8.00 0.96
CA HIS A 36 11.31 -6.74 0.21
C HIS A 36 12.08 -5.66 0.96
N ALA A 37 11.91 -5.56 2.29
CA ALA A 37 12.63 -4.61 3.13
C ALA A 37 14.15 -4.83 3.07
N ALA A 38 14.59 -6.09 3.25
CA ALA A 38 16.01 -6.44 3.21
C ALA A 38 16.62 -6.20 1.81
N LEU A 39 15.88 -6.47 0.74
CA LEU A 39 16.34 -6.19 -0.62
C LEU A 39 16.45 -4.67 -0.86
N ALA A 40 15.46 -3.89 -0.41
CA ALA A 40 15.45 -2.43 -0.54
C ALA A 40 16.61 -1.77 0.21
N GLU A 41 16.94 -2.28 1.40
CA GLU A 41 18.10 -1.85 2.18
C GLU A 41 19.43 -2.13 1.47
N ARG A 42 19.58 -3.32 0.90
CA ARG A 42 20.84 -3.75 0.29
C ARG A 42 21.10 -3.11 -1.07
N SER A 43 20.05 -2.64 -1.74
CA SER A 43 20.12 -2.09 -3.10
C SER A 43 19.41 -0.73 -3.19
N PRO A 44 19.88 0.31 -2.46
CA PRO A 44 19.17 1.59 -2.36
C PRO A 44 19.05 2.35 -3.69
N SER A 45 19.95 2.09 -4.64
CA SER A 45 19.93 2.69 -5.98
C SER A 45 19.08 1.92 -7.00
N VAL A 46 18.60 0.72 -6.65
CA VAL A 46 17.82 -0.13 -7.54
C VAL A 46 16.35 -0.02 -7.16
N PRO A 47 15.48 0.40 -8.09
CA PRO A 47 14.04 0.38 -7.84
C PRO A 47 13.52 -1.05 -7.70
N ILE A 48 12.69 -1.28 -6.69
CA ILE A 48 12.06 -2.58 -6.42
C ILE A 48 10.56 -2.42 -6.57
N ILE A 49 9.98 -3.06 -7.58
CA ILE A 49 8.54 -3.07 -7.79
C ILE A 49 7.96 -4.29 -7.08
N VAL A 50 7.05 -4.06 -6.14
CA VAL A 50 6.30 -5.13 -5.46
C VAL A 50 4.93 -5.26 -6.13
N GLY A 51 4.71 -6.42 -6.73
CA GLY A 51 3.50 -6.78 -7.47
C GLY A 51 2.26 -6.90 -6.60
N ALA A 52 1.10 -6.79 -7.24
CA ALA A 52 -0.21 -7.12 -6.68
C ALA A 52 -0.57 -6.37 -5.37
N LEU A 53 -0.03 -5.16 -5.18
CA LEU A 53 -0.16 -4.37 -3.96
C LEU A 53 0.29 -5.14 -2.70
N GLY A 54 1.19 -6.12 -2.83
CA GLY A 54 1.60 -6.99 -1.72
C GLY A 54 0.54 -7.97 -1.23
N GLY A 55 -0.59 -8.10 -1.96
CA GLY A 55 -1.68 -9.00 -1.66
C GLY A 55 -2.25 -8.80 -0.26
N LEU A 56 -2.25 -9.86 0.55
CA LEU A 56 -2.77 -9.82 1.93
C LEU A 56 -1.93 -8.94 2.88
N ASN A 57 -0.73 -8.54 2.48
CA ASN A 57 0.18 -7.71 3.29
C ASN A 57 0.20 -6.23 2.81
N ALA A 58 -0.83 -5.79 2.10
CA ALA A 58 -0.92 -4.46 1.51
C ALA A 58 -0.57 -3.30 2.47
N MET A 59 -1.09 -3.32 3.69
CA MET A 59 -0.84 -2.24 4.65
C MET A 59 0.62 -2.23 5.13
N ASP A 60 1.20 -3.40 5.41
CA ASP A 60 2.62 -3.52 5.77
C ASP A 60 3.53 -3.06 4.62
N LEU A 61 3.12 -3.32 3.36
CA LEU A 61 3.85 -2.86 2.19
C LEU A 61 3.79 -1.32 2.05
N ILE A 62 2.64 -0.71 2.31
CA ILE A 62 2.50 0.76 2.28
C ILE A 62 3.41 1.39 3.35
N ASP A 63 3.39 0.87 4.58
CA ASP A 63 4.27 1.36 5.66
C ASP A 63 5.74 1.20 5.28
N LEU A 64 6.10 0.09 4.63
CA LEU A 64 7.45 -0.13 4.13
C LEU A 64 7.84 0.84 3.01
N ALA A 65 6.92 1.13 2.08
CA ALA A 65 7.15 2.07 0.98
C ALA A 65 7.42 3.48 1.49
N VAL A 66 6.67 3.94 2.51
CA VAL A 66 6.92 5.21 3.19
C VAL A 66 8.36 5.27 3.73
N ALA A 67 8.85 4.16 4.28
CA ALA A 67 10.21 4.08 4.83
C ALA A 67 11.31 3.86 3.76
N ARG A 68 10.95 3.51 2.52
CA ARG A 68 11.90 3.07 1.48
C ARG A 68 11.58 3.70 0.12
N PRO A 69 12.24 4.81 -0.25
CA PRO A 69 11.92 5.55 -1.48
C PRO A 69 12.27 4.80 -2.77
N ASN A 70 13.10 3.75 -2.70
CA ASN A 70 13.41 2.88 -3.83
C ASN A 70 12.38 1.75 -4.02
N LEU A 71 11.34 1.66 -3.17
CA LEU A 71 10.28 0.68 -3.32
C LEU A 71 9.11 1.31 -4.10
N CYS A 72 8.59 0.58 -5.08
CA CYS A 72 7.38 0.94 -5.83
C CYS A 72 6.31 -0.13 -5.63
N ILE A 73 5.06 0.29 -5.64
CA ILE A 73 3.88 -0.56 -5.44
C ILE A 73 3.16 -0.67 -6.79
N ASP A 74 3.14 -1.86 -7.37
CA ASP A 74 2.27 -2.16 -8.50
C ASP A 74 0.84 -2.40 -7.98
N LEU A 75 -0.10 -1.61 -8.48
CA LEU A 75 -1.52 -1.62 -8.11
C LEU A 75 -2.33 -2.71 -8.83
N SER A 76 -1.68 -3.55 -9.64
CA SER A 76 -2.34 -4.68 -10.26
C SER A 76 -3.02 -5.57 -9.22
N SER A 77 -4.10 -6.24 -9.60
CA SER A 77 -4.86 -7.15 -8.73
C SER A 77 -5.27 -6.56 -7.35
N ALA A 78 -5.33 -5.23 -7.21
CA ALA A 78 -5.81 -4.61 -5.99
C ALA A 78 -7.23 -5.11 -5.67
N LEU A 79 -7.36 -5.78 -4.51
CA LEU A 79 -8.60 -6.47 -4.15
C LEU A 79 -9.73 -5.51 -3.78
N GLN A 80 -9.39 -4.30 -3.32
CA GLN A 80 -10.33 -3.34 -2.75
C GLN A 80 -9.90 -1.90 -3.04
N VAL A 81 -10.86 -1.04 -3.40
CA VAL A 81 -10.66 0.40 -3.67
C VAL A 81 -9.95 1.10 -2.50
N PHE A 82 -10.24 0.73 -1.25
CA PHE A 82 -9.62 1.39 -0.11
C PHE A 82 -8.10 1.15 -0.06
N MET A 83 -7.59 -0.02 -0.51
CA MET A 83 -6.16 -0.31 -0.48
C MET A 83 -5.41 0.61 -1.45
N VAL A 84 -5.97 0.80 -2.65
CA VAL A 84 -5.44 1.76 -3.63
C VAL A 84 -5.48 3.17 -3.06
N LYS A 85 -6.60 3.56 -2.43
CA LYS A 85 -6.74 4.88 -1.81
C LYS A 85 -5.70 5.10 -0.71
N SER A 86 -5.46 4.12 0.14
CA SER A 86 -4.44 4.18 1.20
C SER A 86 -3.03 4.34 0.61
N ALA A 87 -2.69 3.55 -0.41
CA ALA A 87 -1.37 3.62 -1.06
C ALA A 87 -1.16 4.97 -1.76
N ALA A 88 -2.13 5.41 -2.58
CA ALA A 88 -2.05 6.66 -3.31
C ALA A 88 -2.04 7.89 -2.39
N HIS A 89 -2.66 7.80 -1.20
CA HIS A 89 -2.57 8.86 -0.20
C HIS A 89 -1.21 8.88 0.51
N ALA A 90 -0.65 7.72 0.82
CA ALA A 90 0.59 7.62 1.60
C ALA A 90 1.85 7.87 0.75
N VAL A 91 1.89 7.30 -0.47
CA VAL A 91 3.07 7.25 -1.34
C VAL A 91 2.69 7.38 -2.82
N PRO A 92 2.06 8.50 -3.24
CA PRO A 92 1.54 8.67 -4.58
C PRO A 92 2.60 8.50 -5.67
N GLU A 93 3.85 8.91 -5.45
CA GLU A 93 4.96 8.80 -6.41
C GLU A 93 5.50 7.38 -6.56
N GLN A 94 5.18 6.48 -5.63
CA GLN A 94 5.65 5.09 -5.64
C GLN A 94 4.60 4.12 -6.20
N CYS A 95 3.37 4.60 -6.46
CA CYS A 95 2.27 3.78 -6.97
C CYS A 95 2.31 3.69 -8.51
N LEU A 96 2.24 2.47 -9.04
CA LEU A 96 2.29 2.17 -10.47
C LEU A 96 0.99 1.48 -10.90
N PHE A 97 0.33 1.98 -11.94
CA PHE A 97 -0.81 1.31 -12.52
C PHE A 97 -0.40 -0.01 -13.20
N GLY A 98 -1.16 -1.07 -12.93
CA GLY A 98 -1.04 -2.36 -13.59
C GLY A 98 -2.39 -3.06 -13.63
N SER A 99 -2.65 -3.85 -14.66
CA SER A 99 -3.91 -4.60 -14.81
C SER A 99 -3.79 -6.09 -14.48
N ASN A 100 -2.57 -6.63 -14.43
CA ASN A 100 -2.29 -8.07 -14.35
C ASN A 100 -2.89 -8.89 -15.52
N THR A 101 -3.02 -8.31 -16.72
CA THR A 101 -3.49 -9.03 -17.91
C THR A 101 -2.53 -10.17 -18.28
N PRO A 102 -3.01 -11.38 -18.65
CA PRO A 102 -4.40 -11.75 -18.98
C PRO A 102 -5.28 -12.19 -17.78
N TYR A 103 -4.75 -12.21 -16.56
CA TYR A 103 -5.49 -12.63 -15.37
C TYR A 103 -6.43 -11.56 -14.83
N GLY A 104 -6.09 -10.30 -15.01
CA GLY A 104 -6.93 -9.15 -14.72
C GLY A 104 -7.37 -8.38 -15.96
N ASP A 105 -8.44 -7.61 -15.78
CA ASP A 105 -9.06 -6.79 -16.81
C ASP A 105 -8.59 -5.33 -16.69
N VAL A 106 -8.18 -4.74 -17.82
CA VAL A 106 -7.62 -3.38 -17.88
C VAL A 106 -8.65 -2.34 -17.44
N LEU A 107 -9.91 -2.47 -17.87
CA LEU A 107 -10.96 -1.52 -17.54
C LEU A 107 -11.36 -1.62 -16.07
N ALA A 108 -11.45 -2.82 -15.52
CA ALA A 108 -11.72 -3.03 -14.11
C ALA A 108 -10.61 -2.46 -13.21
N ALA A 109 -9.34 -2.71 -13.56
CA ALA A 109 -8.20 -2.15 -12.84
C ALA A 109 -8.20 -0.62 -12.89
N ARG A 110 -8.40 -0.04 -14.09
CA ARG A 110 -8.47 1.41 -14.28
C ARG A 110 -9.60 2.05 -13.48
N THR A 111 -10.80 1.47 -13.56
CA THR A 111 -11.98 1.94 -12.82
C THR A 111 -11.74 1.90 -11.32
N THR A 112 -11.04 0.88 -10.81
CA THR A 112 -10.68 0.77 -9.39
C THR A 112 -9.78 1.92 -8.95
N VAL A 113 -8.78 2.28 -9.77
CA VAL A 113 -7.86 3.39 -9.49
C VAL A 113 -8.58 4.74 -9.57
N GLU A 114 -9.37 4.96 -10.61
CA GLU A 114 -10.18 6.17 -10.79
C GLU A 114 -11.22 6.36 -9.66
N ALA A 115 -11.79 5.26 -9.13
CA ALA A 115 -12.67 5.32 -7.98
C ALA A 115 -11.95 5.61 -6.66
N ALA A 116 -10.66 5.28 -6.55
CA ALA A 116 -9.87 5.46 -5.35
C ALA A 116 -9.28 6.88 -5.21
N ILE A 117 -8.92 7.50 -6.34
CA ILE A 117 -8.14 8.73 -6.39
C ILE A 117 -8.98 9.87 -6.97
N ALA A 118 -9.31 10.86 -6.13
CA ALA A 118 -10.08 12.02 -6.54
C ALA A 118 -9.22 13.17 -7.09
N ASP A 119 -7.96 13.27 -6.68
CA ASP A 119 -7.03 14.31 -7.13
C ASP A 119 -6.54 13.98 -8.56
N PRO A 120 -6.83 14.84 -9.56
CA PRO A 120 -6.42 14.60 -10.95
C PRO A 120 -4.91 14.51 -11.15
N ASP A 121 -4.11 15.23 -10.36
CA ASP A 121 -2.65 15.20 -10.48
C ASP A 121 -2.07 13.92 -9.94
N VAL A 122 -2.61 13.41 -8.82
CA VAL A 122 -2.23 12.10 -8.30
C VAL A 122 -2.68 10.99 -9.26
N LEU A 123 -3.90 11.09 -9.78
CA LEU A 123 -4.44 10.10 -10.71
C LEU A 123 -3.58 10.00 -11.98
N ARG A 124 -3.22 11.15 -12.58
CA ARG A 124 -2.36 11.22 -13.76
C ARG A 124 -0.99 10.57 -13.50
N ARG A 125 -0.38 10.84 -12.35
CA ARG A 125 0.89 10.21 -11.95
C ARG A 125 0.78 8.69 -11.85
N VAL A 126 -0.21 8.21 -11.11
CA VAL A 126 -0.41 6.77 -10.85
C VAL A 126 -0.73 6.02 -12.13
N LEU A 127 -1.51 6.61 -13.04
CA LEU A 127 -1.92 5.98 -14.31
C LEU A 127 -0.80 5.89 -15.35
N GLY A 128 0.31 6.62 -15.22
CA GLY A 128 1.40 6.51 -16.19
C GLY A 128 2.68 7.23 -15.83
N GLU A 129 2.62 8.46 -15.31
CA GLU A 129 3.84 9.29 -15.20
C GLU A 129 4.87 8.73 -14.21
N ASN A 130 4.43 8.03 -13.17
CA ASN A 130 5.34 7.37 -12.25
C ASN A 130 6.14 6.26 -12.95
N PHE A 131 5.49 5.51 -13.86
CA PHE A 131 6.16 4.48 -14.63
C PHE A 131 7.12 5.09 -15.66
N ASP A 132 6.69 6.16 -16.33
CA ASP A 132 7.56 6.90 -17.27
C ASP A 132 8.79 7.47 -16.54
N GLN A 133 8.61 8.05 -15.36
CA GLN A 133 9.73 8.52 -14.55
C GLN A 133 10.64 7.38 -14.10
N LEU A 134 10.10 6.20 -13.84
CA LEU A 134 10.88 5.05 -13.37
C LEU A 134 11.82 4.51 -14.44
N ILE A 135 11.36 4.42 -15.69
CA ILE A 135 12.13 3.84 -16.81
C ILE A 135 13.11 4.83 -17.46
N ASN A 136 12.92 6.14 -17.23
CA ASN A 136 13.78 7.19 -17.78
C ASN A 136 14.81 7.74 -16.76
N ARG A 137 15.07 6.99 -15.69
CA ARG A 137 16.07 7.33 -14.66
C ARG A 137 17.47 6.89 -15.03
#